data_AF-A0A2T7U7W3-F1
#
_entry.id   AF-A0A2T7U7W3-F1
#
_cell.length_a   1.000
_cell.length_b   1.000
_cell.length_c   1.000
_cell.angle_alpha   90.00
_cell.angle_beta   90.00
_cell.angle_gamma   90.00
#
_symmetry.space_group_name_H-M   'P 1'
#
loop_
_entity.id
_entity.type
_entity.pdbx_description
1 polymer ?
#
loop_
_entity_poly.entity_id
_entity_poly.type
_entity_poly.pdbx_seq_one_letter_code
_entity_poly.pdbx_strand_id
1 'polypeptide(L)'
;MGTGQIFEWESITQPSYWGGQILAPTGLKAMDQIVATGASTVTLVPNFFQTDKYSNSVGLRLGDPNNPWDNESDTFEQVKQSILEAKARGLNVVLKPHLETENRVWRAELAPTDPKAWFDSYKAMMVEYAKVAQEAGAAMICVGTEMDSMIDPTKVCSDGKTYTEKWAEIIDAVRAVYSGKVTYAATYWTVKDVGFWDKVDYIGVDAYYPLAPKHAPDDTSPYNPTVDEMVAAWTQPHFNPWVRDTLLGGKSVVEYYKALSEQYGKKVIFTEVGYRSLDGTTTDPGVFGGSQDAPPDFQEQVDAYTALFKVMENYGGQWLAGSFIWSYYSFENPMEERGVSWTDYTTQHKPANETITTHYSAPAHTTGLVWNGTASADKLDGGYHNDTLNGGGGNDKLWGGKGNDILNGGTGNDTYYVDAVGDQVKESSTGGTADRVYTPISYTLASYVEQLYATGTSALTLKGNASANTIVGNAGNNKIYGVSGSDRLSGGAGNDTLGGGTGRDVLTGGTGNDIFAFKERPGSTHFDKITDYSKAYDSIYLDNRYMPKLGGVGRLSSSKFVLGTKALDANDHLIYDKGTGNLHYDPDGSGAAAQVLIGQFTNKAALVYSEFTVI
;
A
#
# COMPACT_ATOMS: atom_id res chain seq x y z
N MET A 1 -8.50 26.46 13.52
CA MET A 1 -9.13 25.36 12.77
C MET A 1 -7.99 24.51 12.27
N GLY A 2 -7.84 23.28 12.76
CA GLY A 2 -6.74 22.39 12.33
C GLY A 2 -6.89 22.10 10.84
N THR A 3 -5.79 22.17 10.08
CA THR A 3 -5.83 22.27 8.61
C THR A 3 -6.20 20.98 7.86
N GLY A 4 -6.55 19.88 8.54
CA GLY A 4 -7.21 18.73 7.92
C GLY A 4 -6.47 18.08 6.73
N GLN A 5 -5.17 18.31 6.56
CA GLN A 5 -4.35 17.72 5.50
C GLN A 5 -3.98 16.27 5.86
N ILE A 6 -4.25 15.33 4.94
CA ILE A 6 -3.84 13.93 4.99
C ILE A 6 -2.37 13.80 4.56
N PHE A 7 -1.92 14.66 3.64
CA PHE A 7 -0.58 14.62 3.05
C PHE A 7 0.16 15.96 3.14
N GLU A 8 1.48 15.91 2.99
CA GLU A 8 2.31 17.10 2.81
C GLU A 8 1.88 17.87 1.54
N TRP A 9 1.56 17.14 0.46
CA TRP A 9 1.13 17.72 -0.81
C TRP A 9 -0.25 17.19 -1.25
N GLU A 10 -1.31 17.88 -0.86
CA GLU A 10 -2.66 17.70 -1.40
C GLU A 10 -2.91 18.71 -2.52
N SER A 11 -2.72 18.30 -3.78
CA SER A 11 -2.80 19.17 -4.95
C SER A 11 -3.91 18.78 -5.91
N ILE A 12 -4.51 19.77 -6.55
CA ILE A 12 -5.32 19.60 -7.76
C ILE A 12 -4.56 20.25 -8.92
N THR A 13 -4.44 19.53 -10.03
CA THR A 13 -3.70 20.02 -11.18
C THR A 13 -4.57 20.87 -12.09
N GLN A 14 -4.14 22.11 -12.35
CA GLN A 14 -4.76 23.06 -13.25
C GLN A 14 -3.88 23.27 -14.50
N PRO A 15 -4.15 22.56 -15.59
CA PRO A 15 -3.48 22.76 -16.86
C PRO A 15 -3.97 23.99 -17.61
N SER A 16 -3.05 24.63 -18.33
CA SER A 16 -3.40 25.72 -19.23
C SER A 16 -3.96 25.21 -20.56
N TYR A 17 -3.34 24.16 -21.14
CA TYR A 17 -3.57 23.63 -22.49
C TYR A 17 -3.32 24.63 -23.64
N TRP A 18 -3.91 25.82 -23.56
CA TRP A 18 -3.65 26.97 -24.42
C TRP A 18 -3.05 28.13 -23.62
N GLY A 19 -2.31 29.00 -24.30
CA GLY A 19 -1.62 30.10 -23.64
C GLY A 19 -2.58 31.11 -23.00
N GLY A 20 -2.33 31.46 -21.74
CA GLY A 20 -3.07 32.47 -20.98
C GLY A 20 -4.35 31.99 -20.31
N GLN A 21 -4.73 30.71 -20.44
CA GLN A 21 -6.01 30.20 -19.95
C GLN A 21 -6.11 30.17 -18.42
N ILE A 22 -5.01 29.95 -17.70
CA ILE A 22 -5.03 29.98 -16.23
C ILE A 22 -5.47 31.37 -15.71
N LEU A 23 -5.07 32.44 -16.41
CA LEU A 23 -5.40 33.84 -16.06
C LEU A 23 -6.71 34.33 -16.69
N ALA A 24 -7.32 33.54 -17.57
CA ALA A 24 -8.64 33.88 -18.11
C ALA A 24 -9.69 33.85 -16.99
N PRO A 25 -10.83 34.55 -17.13
CA PRO A 25 -11.89 34.53 -16.11
C PRO A 25 -12.34 33.12 -15.71
N THR A 26 -12.38 32.18 -16.65
CA THR A 26 -12.68 30.76 -16.40
C THR A 26 -11.57 30.06 -15.61
N GLY A 27 -10.30 30.33 -15.91
CA GLY A 27 -9.15 29.80 -15.17
C GLY A 27 -9.06 30.32 -13.73
N LEU A 28 -9.35 31.61 -13.52
CA LEU A 28 -9.43 32.18 -12.17
C LEU A 28 -10.59 31.61 -11.36
N LYS A 29 -11.75 31.39 -12.00
CA LYS A 29 -12.90 30.72 -11.37
C LYS A 29 -12.57 29.26 -11.01
N ALA A 30 -11.89 28.54 -11.89
CA ALA A 30 -11.39 27.20 -11.60
C ALA A 30 -10.46 27.18 -10.38
N MET A 31 -9.57 28.17 -10.28
CA MET A 31 -8.68 28.32 -9.12
C MET A 31 -9.45 28.60 -7.82
N ASP A 32 -10.49 29.45 -7.86
CA ASP A 32 -11.38 29.68 -6.72
C ASP A 32 -12.12 28.39 -6.30
N GLN A 33 -12.49 27.55 -7.27
CA GLN A 33 -13.13 26.26 -7.00
C GLN A 33 -12.16 25.27 -6.37
N ILE A 34 -10.90 25.23 -6.82
CA ILE A 34 -9.83 24.45 -6.17
C ILE A 34 -9.69 24.86 -4.70
N VAL A 35 -9.66 26.16 -4.39
CA VAL A 35 -9.63 26.64 -3.00
C VAL A 35 -10.86 26.15 -2.21
N ALA A 36 -12.04 26.21 -2.81
CA ALA A 36 -13.29 25.78 -2.18
C ALA A 36 -13.34 24.26 -1.87
N THR A 37 -12.52 23.44 -2.53
CA THR A 37 -12.36 22.02 -2.21
C THR A 37 -11.62 21.77 -0.88
N GLY A 38 -10.93 22.79 -0.35
CA GLY A 38 -10.01 22.65 0.77
C GLY A 38 -8.61 22.19 0.38
N ALA A 39 -8.30 22.10 -0.92
CA ALA A 39 -6.94 21.84 -1.38
C ALA A 39 -5.97 22.90 -0.85
N SER A 40 -4.81 22.45 -0.41
CA SER A 40 -3.75 23.33 0.10
C SER A 40 -2.74 23.72 -0.97
N THR A 41 -2.73 23.00 -2.08
CA THR A 41 -1.76 23.13 -3.16
C THR A 41 -2.51 23.12 -4.51
N VAL A 42 -1.97 23.85 -5.48
CA VAL A 42 -2.33 23.72 -6.89
C VAL A 42 -1.09 23.40 -7.73
N THR A 43 -1.23 22.48 -8.68
CA THR A 43 -0.20 22.19 -9.66
C THR A 43 -0.53 22.94 -10.94
N LEU A 44 0.27 23.93 -11.32
CA LEU A 44 0.09 24.69 -12.55
C LEU A 44 0.90 24.05 -13.67
N VAL A 45 0.23 23.75 -14.79
CA VAL A 45 0.85 23.09 -15.95
C VAL A 45 0.81 24.03 -17.15
N PRO A 46 1.85 24.88 -17.34
CA PRO A 46 2.08 25.56 -18.60
C PRO A 46 2.72 24.59 -19.61
N ASN A 47 2.52 24.86 -20.89
CA ASN A 47 3.06 24.03 -21.97
C ASN A 47 4.15 24.75 -22.75
N PHE A 48 5.13 23.98 -23.23
CA PHE A 48 6.11 24.36 -24.24
C PHE A 48 6.23 23.23 -25.27
N PHE A 49 6.81 23.51 -26.43
CA PHE A 49 6.63 22.69 -27.62
C PHE A 49 7.94 22.34 -28.32
N GLN A 50 7.87 21.26 -29.08
CA GLN A 50 8.75 20.99 -30.23
C GLN A 50 7.89 20.59 -31.43
N THR A 51 8.43 20.75 -32.64
CA THR A 51 7.68 20.52 -33.89
C THR A 51 7.19 19.07 -34.01
N ASP A 52 8.08 18.12 -33.77
CA ASP A 52 7.78 16.70 -33.84
C ASP A 52 8.68 15.90 -32.89
N LYS A 53 8.54 14.58 -32.90
CA LYS A 53 9.35 13.70 -32.05
C LYS A 53 10.85 13.66 -32.41
N TYR A 54 11.26 14.14 -33.58
CA TYR A 54 12.64 14.09 -34.09
C TYR A 54 13.40 15.42 -33.88
N SER A 55 12.68 16.44 -33.42
CA SER A 55 13.17 17.79 -33.19
C SER A 55 14.26 17.82 -32.10
N ASN A 56 15.24 18.71 -32.25
CA ASN A 56 16.38 18.86 -31.33
C ASN A 56 16.30 20.11 -30.46
N SER A 57 15.18 20.83 -30.53
CA SER A 57 14.97 22.08 -29.81
C SER A 57 13.53 22.17 -29.31
N VAL A 58 13.37 22.79 -28.16
CA VAL A 58 12.09 23.09 -27.53
C VAL A 58 11.93 24.60 -27.35
N GLY A 59 10.69 25.10 -27.36
CA GLY A 59 10.40 26.52 -27.31
C GLY A 59 8.97 26.81 -26.87
N LEU A 60 8.68 28.06 -26.49
CA LEU A 60 7.30 28.49 -26.31
C LEU A 60 6.63 28.63 -27.68
N ARG A 61 5.40 28.13 -27.82
CA ARG A 61 4.58 28.32 -29.02
C ARG A 61 3.62 29.49 -28.81
N LEU A 62 4.17 30.68 -29.00
CA LEU A 62 3.43 31.94 -28.92
C LEU A 62 2.79 32.24 -30.28
N GLY A 63 1.47 32.17 -30.36
CA GLY A 63 0.68 32.41 -31.58
C GLY A 63 0.53 33.89 -31.93
N ASP A 64 -0.20 34.17 -33.02
CA ASP A 64 -0.60 35.54 -33.37
C ASP A 64 -1.35 36.19 -32.18
N PRO A 65 -0.89 37.34 -31.65
CA PRO A 65 -1.59 38.05 -30.56
C PRO A 65 -3.03 38.45 -30.89
N ASN A 66 -3.46 38.37 -32.16
CA ASN A 66 -4.84 38.62 -32.59
C ASN A 66 -5.69 37.35 -32.74
N ASN A 67 -5.11 36.15 -32.57
CA ASN A 67 -5.83 34.88 -32.60
C ASN A 67 -5.58 34.11 -31.28
N PRO A 68 -6.51 34.17 -30.31
CA PRO A 68 -6.32 33.54 -29.00
C PRO A 68 -6.21 32.01 -29.06
N TRP A 69 -6.58 31.38 -30.17
CA TRP A 69 -6.47 29.93 -30.39
C TRP A 69 -5.14 29.49 -30.99
N ASP A 70 -4.31 30.45 -31.42
CA ASP A 70 -3.01 30.18 -32.05
C ASP A 70 -1.89 30.09 -31.01
N ASN A 71 -2.11 30.62 -29.80
CA ASN A 71 -1.16 30.55 -28.70
C ASN A 71 -1.38 29.29 -27.87
N GLU A 72 -0.40 28.38 -27.87
CA GLU A 72 -0.47 27.13 -27.11
C GLU A 72 0.44 27.14 -25.86
N SER A 73 1.21 28.21 -25.66
CA SER A 73 2.09 28.38 -24.49
C SER A 73 1.75 29.63 -23.68
N ASP A 74 1.79 29.51 -22.35
CA ASP A 74 1.90 30.69 -21.50
C ASP A 74 3.27 31.34 -21.67
N THR A 75 3.30 32.67 -21.75
CA THR A 75 4.55 33.41 -21.57
C THR A 75 5.07 33.24 -20.15
N PHE A 76 6.38 33.39 -19.94
CA PHE A 76 6.97 33.35 -18.60
C PHE A 76 6.34 34.35 -17.62
N GLU A 77 5.94 35.53 -18.10
CA GLU A 77 5.23 36.52 -17.27
C GLU A 77 3.81 36.04 -16.91
N GLN A 78 3.08 35.41 -17.84
CA GLN A 78 1.79 34.81 -17.52
C GLN A 78 1.93 33.69 -16.48
N VAL A 79 2.94 32.83 -16.61
CA VAL A 79 3.22 31.79 -15.60
C VAL A 79 3.53 32.40 -14.24
N LYS A 80 4.35 33.46 -14.21
CA LYS A 80 4.65 34.20 -12.98
C LYS A 80 3.37 34.73 -12.33
N GLN A 81 2.50 35.38 -13.09
CA GLN A 81 1.24 35.92 -12.60
C GLN A 81 0.30 34.81 -12.12
N SER A 82 0.22 33.67 -12.82
CA SER A 82 -0.58 32.52 -12.39
C SER A 82 -0.14 31.99 -11.02
N ILE A 83 1.18 31.93 -10.77
CA ILE A 83 1.72 31.53 -9.45
C ILE A 83 1.32 32.56 -8.38
N LEU A 84 1.42 33.86 -8.68
CA LEU A 84 1.05 34.93 -7.74
C LEU A 84 -0.45 34.91 -7.40
N GLU A 85 -1.31 34.67 -8.40
CA GLU A 85 -2.76 34.55 -8.22
C GLU A 85 -3.14 33.36 -7.34
N ALA A 86 -2.49 32.21 -7.53
CA ALA A 86 -2.70 31.04 -6.68
C ALA A 86 -2.25 31.30 -5.22
N LYS A 87 -1.10 31.95 -5.04
CA LYS A 87 -0.60 32.30 -3.71
C LYS A 87 -1.44 33.35 -3.00
N ALA A 88 -2.00 34.32 -3.74
CA ALA A 88 -2.94 35.30 -3.19
C ALA A 88 -4.21 34.63 -2.62
N ARG A 89 -4.55 33.44 -3.12
CA ARG A 89 -5.63 32.58 -2.62
C ARG A 89 -5.22 31.63 -1.50
N GLY A 90 -3.97 31.70 -1.04
CA GLY A 90 -3.45 30.87 0.05
C GLY A 90 -3.00 29.47 -0.37
N LEU A 91 -2.90 29.19 -1.67
CA LEU A 91 -2.42 27.91 -2.17
C LEU A 91 -0.88 27.88 -2.22
N ASN A 92 -0.29 26.75 -1.84
CA ASN A 92 1.05 26.39 -2.30
C ASN A 92 1.00 26.09 -3.80
N VAL A 93 2.12 26.32 -4.50
CA VAL A 93 2.18 26.12 -5.95
C VAL A 93 3.26 25.13 -6.33
N VAL A 94 2.88 24.12 -7.11
CA VAL A 94 3.79 23.25 -7.85
C VAL A 94 3.79 23.73 -9.30
N LEU A 95 4.95 24.07 -9.86
CA LEU A 95 5.08 24.37 -11.28
C LEU A 95 5.49 23.10 -12.02
N LYS A 96 4.67 22.63 -12.97
CA LYS A 96 4.91 21.40 -13.74
C LYS A 96 4.84 21.70 -15.24
N PRO A 97 5.91 22.27 -15.86
CA PRO A 97 5.89 22.57 -17.28
C PRO A 97 5.84 21.30 -18.14
N HIS A 98 4.89 21.21 -19.08
CA HIS A 98 4.75 20.05 -19.98
C HIS A 98 5.35 20.34 -21.35
N LEU A 99 6.13 19.37 -21.86
CA LEU A 99 6.54 19.35 -23.26
C LEU A 99 5.46 18.67 -24.09
N GLU A 100 4.98 19.37 -25.11
CA GLU A 100 4.05 18.85 -26.10
C GLU A 100 4.69 18.86 -27.49
N THR A 101 4.12 18.09 -28.42
CA THR A 101 4.53 18.12 -29.83
C THR A 101 3.42 18.71 -30.69
N GLU A 102 3.79 19.47 -31.72
CA GLU A 102 2.79 20.08 -32.62
C GLU A 102 1.96 19.02 -33.36
N ASN A 103 2.57 17.86 -33.64
CA ASN A 103 1.91 16.72 -34.26
C ASN A 103 1.24 15.75 -33.27
N ARG A 104 1.11 16.14 -31.99
CA ARG A 104 0.40 15.40 -30.91
C ARG A 104 0.95 13.99 -30.66
N VAL A 105 2.21 13.75 -31.00
CA VAL A 105 2.96 12.60 -30.50
C VAL A 105 3.23 12.78 -29.01
N TRP A 106 2.95 11.73 -28.24
CA TRP A 106 3.17 11.74 -26.80
C TRP A 106 4.67 11.86 -26.46
N ARG A 107 4.98 12.61 -25.40
CA ARG A 107 6.34 12.92 -24.97
C ARG A 107 7.14 11.73 -24.42
N ALA A 108 6.48 10.59 -24.21
CA ALA A 108 7.16 9.33 -23.94
C ALA A 108 7.85 8.74 -25.19
N GLU A 109 7.46 9.18 -26.39
CA GLU A 109 7.92 8.61 -27.67
C GLU A 109 8.95 9.49 -28.40
N LEU A 110 9.58 10.44 -27.71
CA LEU A 110 10.56 11.33 -28.34
C LEU A 110 11.78 10.56 -28.85
N ALA A 111 12.29 10.99 -29.99
CA ALA A 111 13.44 10.40 -30.66
C ALA A 111 14.26 11.50 -31.36
N PRO A 112 14.79 12.49 -30.63
CA PRO A 112 15.55 13.58 -31.23
C PRO A 112 16.71 13.05 -32.07
N THR A 113 16.94 13.66 -33.23
CA THR A 113 18.02 13.28 -34.15
C THR A 113 19.41 13.59 -33.60
N ASP A 114 19.49 14.58 -32.71
CA ASP A 114 20.65 14.88 -31.87
C ASP A 114 20.18 15.04 -30.42
N PRO A 115 20.20 13.94 -29.63
CA PRO A 115 19.79 13.97 -28.24
C PRO A 115 20.60 14.96 -27.39
N LYS A 116 21.87 15.20 -27.71
CA LYS A 116 22.70 16.16 -26.96
C LYS A 116 22.14 17.58 -27.13
N ALA A 117 21.89 17.99 -28.37
CA ALA A 117 21.31 19.30 -28.66
C ALA A 117 19.92 19.45 -28.03
N TRP A 118 19.11 18.38 -28.05
CA TRP A 118 17.82 18.36 -27.39
C TRP A 118 17.93 18.59 -25.88
N PHE A 119 18.81 17.87 -25.18
CA PHE A 119 19.02 18.06 -23.74
C PHE A 119 19.52 19.46 -23.40
N ASP A 120 20.41 20.02 -24.23
CA ASP A 120 20.89 21.40 -24.04
C ASP A 120 19.75 22.42 -24.21
N SER A 121 18.86 22.24 -25.18
CA SER A 121 17.66 23.07 -25.37
C SER A 121 16.66 22.92 -24.23
N TYR A 122 16.40 21.69 -23.78
CA TYR A 122 15.47 21.39 -22.70
C TYR A 122 15.95 21.97 -21.36
N LYS A 123 17.25 21.82 -21.08
CA LYS A 123 17.91 22.45 -19.92
C LYS A 123 17.70 23.95 -19.90
N ALA A 124 17.92 24.63 -21.03
CA ALA A 124 17.72 26.08 -21.12
C ALA A 124 16.26 26.48 -20.79
N MET A 125 15.29 25.73 -21.31
CA MET A 125 13.87 25.97 -21.02
C MET A 125 13.53 25.76 -19.53
N MET A 126 13.99 24.66 -18.93
CA MET A 126 13.75 24.38 -17.52
C MET A 126 14.40 25.42 -16.59
N VAL A 127 15.57 25.95 -16.95
CA VAL A 127 16.21 27.05 -16.21
C VAL A 127 15.35 28.32 -16.22
N GLU A 128 14.70 28.67 -17.34
CA GLU A 128 13.80 29.82 -17.39
C GLU A 128 12.54 29.61 -16.53
N TYR A 129 11.90 28.44 -16.61
CA TYR A 129 10.79 28.12 -15.70
C TYR A 129 11.21 28.11 -14.23
N ALA A 130 12.42 27.64 -13.91
CA ALA A 130 12.96 27.66 -12.56
C ALA A 130 13.19 29.08 -12.03
N LYS A 131 13.66 30.01 -12.86
CA LYS A 131 13.74 31.44 -12.49
C LYS A 131 12.35 32.02 -12.21
N VAL A 132 11.37 31.75 -13.07
CA VAL A 132 9.98 32.19 -12.87
C VAL A 132 9.41 31.64 -11.55
N ALA A 133 9.61 30.34 -11.30
CA ALA A 133 9.22 29.67 -10.07
C ALA A 133 9.89 30.31 -8.84
N GLN A 134 11.18 30.64 -8.93
CA GLN A 134 11.93 31.30 -7.84
C GLN A 134 11.40 32.71 -7.57
N GLU A 135 11.15 33.49 -8.61
CA GLU A 135 10.69 34.88 -8.51
C GLU A 135 9.27 34.98 -7.94
N ALA A 136 8.35 34.11 -8.36
CA ALA A 136 6.98 34.08 -7.85
C ALA A 136 6.86 33.28 -6.54
N GLY A 137 7.89 32.51 -6.18
CA GLY A 137 7.95 31.67 -5.01
C GLY A 137 7.01 30.47 -5.07
N ALA A 138 7.03 29.73 -6.18
CA ALA A 138 6.46 28.38 -6.22
C ALA A 138 7.21 27.48 -5.24
N ALA A 139 6.50 26.57 -4.57
CA ALA A 139 7.04 25.71 -3.53
C ALA A 139 7.78 24.49 -4.09
N MET A 140 7.37 24.02 -5.28
CA MET A 140 8.02 22.93 -6.00
C MET A 140 8.06 23.18 -7.50
N ILE A 141 9.07 22.63 -8.19
CA ILE A 141 9.12 22.50 -9.65
C ILE A 141 9.28 21.02 -10.05
N CYS A 142 8.49 20.58 -11.03
CA CYS A 142 8.64 19.27 -11.68
C CYS A 142 9.46 19.45 -12.95
N VAL A 143 10.66 18.86 -13.02
CA VAL A 143 11.63 19.12 -14.10
C VAL A 143 11.39 18.31 -15.37
N GLY A 144 10.44 17.37 -15.35
CA GLY A 144 10.03 16.58 -16.50
C GLY A 144 8.85 15.66 -16.14
N THR A 145 8.11 15.25 -17.16
CA THR A 145 6.87 14.46 -17.03
C THR A 145 6.79 13.42 -18.14
N GLU A 146 6.65 12.13 -17.81
CA GLU A 146 6.42 11.01 -18.74
C GLU A 146 7.41 10.94 -19.92
N MET A 147 8.68 11.28 -19.68
CA MET A 147 9.68 11.36 -20.75
C MET A 147 10.35 10.00 -20.99
N ASP A 148 9.57 8.91 -21.11
CA ASP A 148 10.02 7.51 -21.08
C ASP A 148 11.24 7.24 -21.98
N SER A 149 11.19 7.66 -23.26
CA SER A 149 12.30 7.46 -24.19
C SER A 149 13.56 8.28 -23.86
N MET A 150 13.39 9.37 -23.11
CA MET A 150 14.46 10.30 -22.74
C MET A 150 15.05 10.02 -21.36
N ILE A 151 14.57 8.98 -20.66
CA ILE A 151 15.18 8.47 -19.41
C ILE A 151 15.83 7.10 -19.57
N ASP A 152 15.84 6.53 -20.78
CA ASP A 152 16.44 5.22 -21.07
C ASP A 152 17.90 5.15 -20.57
N PRO A 153 18.20 4.32 -19.55
CA PRO A 153 19.51 4.27 -18.91
C PRO A 153 20.59 3.67 -19.82
N THR A 154 20.22 3.09 -20.96
CA THR A 154 21.15 2.50 -21.93
C THR A 154 21.63 3.49 -23.00
N LYS A 155 21.02 4.68 -23.07
CA LYS A 155 21.31 5.68 -24.11
C LYS A 155 22.44 6.62 -23.69
N VAL A 156 23.25 6.98 -24.69
CA VAL A 156 24.42 7.86 -24.55
C VAL A 156 24.38 8.92 -25.64
N CYS A 157 24.58 10.18 -25.26
CA CYS A 157 24.69 11.32 -26.16
C CYS A 157 26.03 11.33 -26.92
N SER A 158 26.12 12.16 -27.96
CA SER A 158 27.33 12.32 -28.78
C SER A 158 28.55 12.84 -28.03
N ASP A 159 28.37 13.42 -26.84
CA ASP A 159 29.44 13.86 -25.94
C ASP A 159 29.85 12.81 -24.88
N GLY A 160 29.37 11.57 -25.02
CA GLY A 160 29.74 10.44 -24.18
C GLY A 160 28.98 10.34 -22.85
N LYS A 161 28.05 11.26 -22.57
CA LYS A 161 27.23 11.25 -21.35
C LYS A 161 25.96 10.43 -21.54
N THR A 162 25.61 9.65 -20.53
CA THR A 162 24.33 8.92 -20.50
C THR A 162 23.15 9.88 -20.37
N TYR A 163 21.94 9.44 -20.71
CA TYR A 163 20.73 10.24 -20.48
C TYR A 163 20.53 10.55 -18.99
N THR A 164 20.89 9.62 -18.10
CA THR A 164 20.89 9.86 -16.65
C THR A 164 21.81 11.02 -16.25
N GLU A 165 23.03 11.08 -16.79
CA GLU A 165 23.96 12.20 -16.54
C GLU A 165 23.42 13.52 -17.12
N LYS A 166 22.72 13.48 -18.26
CA LYS A 166 22.07 14.67 -18.84
C LYS A 166 20.93 15.20 -17.98
N TRP A 167 20.11 14.33 -17.40
CA TRP A 167 19.09 14.74 -16.43
C TRP A 167 19.70 15.32 -15.16
N ALA A 168 20.80 14.74 -14.66
CA ALA A 168 21.53 15.32 -13.53
C ALA A 168 22.02 16.75 -13.84
N GLU A 169 22.53 17.02 -15.05
CA GLU A 169 22.90 18.39 -15.46
C GLU A 169 21.72 19.36 -15.49
N ILE A 170 20.53 18.90 -15.93
CA ILE A 170 19.32 19.73 -15.91
C ILE A 170 18.95 20.08 -14.47
N ILE A 171 18.93 19.08 -13.58
CA ILE A 171 18.56 19.25 -12.17
C ILE A 171 19.56 20.18 -11.47
N ASP A 172 20.85 20.01 -11.69
CA ASP A 172 21.89 20.88 -11.14
C ASP A 172 21.74 22.33 -11.63
N ALA A 173 21.41 22.52 -12.92
CA ALA A 173 21.16 23.85 -13.48
C ALA A 173 19.88 24.51 -12.92
N VAL A 174 18.82 23.73 -12.70
CA VAL A 174 17.59 24.19 -12.03
C VAL A 174 17.89 24.59 -10.58
N ARG A 175 18.61 23.75 -9.81
CA ARG A 175 18.97 24.06 -8.42
C ARG A 175 19.90 25.26 -8.27
N ALA A 176 20.66 25.60 -9.30
CA ALA A 176 21.49 26.81 -9.30
C ALA A 176 20.66 28.11 -9.30
N VAL A 177 19.40 28.06 -9.74
CA VAL A 177 18.51 29.24 -9.83
C VAL A 177 17.23 29.13 -9.01
N TYR A 178 16.93 27.95 -8.45
CA TYR A 178 15.71 27.67 -7.70
C TYR A 178 16.00 26.92 -6.40
N SER A 179 15.46 27.45 -5.30
CA SER A 179 15.71 26.98 -3.92
C SER A 179 14.58 26.13 -3.34
N GLY A 180 13.44 26.01 -4.04
CA GLY A 180 12.33 25.16 -3.60
C GLY A 180 12.55 23.68 -3.90
N LYS A 181 11.49 22.88 -3.76
CA LYS A 181 11.54 21.43 -3.95
C LYS A 181 11.59 21.06 -5.42
N VAL A 182 12.32 20.00 -5.76
CA VAL A 182 12.44 19.49 -7.13
C VAL A 182 11.90 18.07 -7.18
N THR A 183 11.09 17.76 -8.18
CA THR A 183 10.62 16.39 -8.50
C THR A 183 10.73 16.11 -10.00
N TYR A 184 10.58 14.87 -10.39
CA TYR A 184 10.40 14.40 -11.77
C TYR A 184 9.22 13.43 -11.80
N ALA A 185 8.32 13.55 -12.77
CA ALA A 185 7.13 12.72 -12.90
C ALA A 185 7.36 11.59 -13.92
N ALA A 186 7.63 10.37 -13.43
CA ALA A 186 7.78 9.19 -14.29
C ALA A 186 6.42 8.51 -14.51
N THR A 187 6.22 7.79 -15.62
CA THR A 187 5.07 6.89 -15.73
C THR A 187 5.23 5.73 -14.73
N TYR A 188 4.12 5.16 -14.27
CA TYR A 188 4.17 4.07 -13.27
C TYR A 188 4.95 2.82 -13.73
N TRP A 189 5.23 2.67 -15.03
CA TRP A 189 6.02 1.56 -15.56
C TRP A 189 7.50 1.91 -15.82
N THR A 190 7.87 3.17 -16.00
CA THR A 190 9.28 3.61 -16.18
C THR A 190 9.91 4.18 -14.91
N VAL A 191 9.17 4.31 -13.81
CA VAL A 191 9.70 4.77 -12.51
C VAL A 191 10.96 3.99 -12.06
N LYS A 192 11.05 2.70 -12.41
CA LYS A 192 12.21 1.84 -12.13
C LYS A 192 13.46 2.17 -12.97
N ASP A 193 13.28 2.81 -14.12
CA ASP A 193 14.34 3.10 -15.10
C ASP A 193 15.00 4.46 -14.85
N VAL A 194 14.38 5.32 -14.04
CA VAL A 194 14.94 6.62 -13.65
C VAL A 194 16.17 6.43 -12.75
N GLY A 195 17.34 6.76 -13.30
CA GLY A 195 18.64 6.62 -12.63
C GLY A 195 19.12 7.82 -11.79
N PHE A 196 18.26 8.81 -11.54
CA PHE A 196 18.65 10.09 -10.92
C PHE A 196 17.74 10.53 -9.76
N TRP A 197 17.04 9.57 -9.11
CA TRP A 197 16.18 9.87 -7.97
C TRP A 197 16.92 10.50 -6.78
N ASP A 198 18.22 10.29 -6.66
CA ASP A 198 19.09 10.91 -5.64
C ASP A 198 19.23 12.44 -5.81
N LYS A 199 19.00 12.97 -7.01
CA LYS A 199 19.13 14.40 -7.34
C LYS A 199 17.89 15.23 -7.03
N VAL A 200 16.74 14.58 -6.85
CA VAL A 200 15.45 15.23 -6.56
C VAL A 200 15.06 15.12 -5.08
N ASP A 201 14.05 15.88 -4.67
CA ASP A 201 13.52 15.87 -3.31
C ASP A 201 12.45 14.78 -3.11
N TYR A 202 11.69 14.46 -4.16
CA TYR A 202 10.64 13.44 -4.16
C TYR A 202 10.72 12.57 -5.42
N ILE A 203 10.28 11.32 -5.29
CA ILE A 203 10.05 10.43 -6.42
C ILE A 203 8.66 10.72 -6.97
N GLY A 204 8.56 11.35 -8.14
CA GLY A 204 7.27 11.66 -8.75
C GLY A 204 6.81 10.56 -9.70
N VAL A 205 5.53 10.21 -9.61
CA VAL A 205 4.92 9.13 -10.39
C VAL A 205 3.55 9.54 -10.91
N ASP A 206 3.32 9.38 -12.21
CA ASP A 206 2.01 9.44 -12.82
C ASP A 206 1.36 8.04 -12.68
N ALA A 207 0.56 7.89 -11.63
CA ALA A 207 0.18 6.63 -10.99
C ALA A 207 -1.16 6.08 -11.50
N TYR A 208 -1.32 5.98 -12.82
CA TYR A 208 -2.52 5.46 -13.48
C TYR A 208 -2.59 3.91 -13.48
N TYR A 209 -2.59 3.29 -12.30
CA TYR A 209 -2.74 1.84 -12.17
C TYR A 209 -4.18 1.38 -12.47
N PRO A 210 -4.37 0.32 -13.28
CA PRO A 210 -5.67 -0.34 -13.38
C PRO A 210 -6.12 -0.85 -12.01
N LEU A 211 -7.33 -0.50 -11.60
CA LEU A 211 -7.91 -0.89 -10.31
C LEU A 211 -8.74 -2.16 -10.40
N ALA A 212 -9.09 -2.59 -11.61
CA ALA A 212 -9.86 -3.79 -11.84
C ALA A 212 -9.49 -4.47 -13.18
N PRO A 213 -9.71 -5.79 -13.32
CA PRO A 213 -9.42 -6.51 -14.56
C PRO A 213 -10.25 -5.98 -15.73
N LYS A 214 -9.67 -5.98 -16.94
CA LYS A 214 -10.42 -5.72 -18.16
C LYS A 214 -11.47 -6.82 -18.37
N HIS A 215 -12.64 -6.41 -18.84
CA HIS A 215 -13.67 -7.31 -19.34
C HIS A 215 -13.16 -8.25 -20.43
N ALA A 216 -13.82 -9.40 -20.58
CA ALA A 216 -13.67 -10.18 -21.78
C ALA A 216 -14.08 -9.31 -22.99
N PRO A 217 -13.41 -9.41 -24.16
CA PRO A 217 -13.68 -8.54 -25.30
C PRO A 217 -15.14 -8.54 -25.80
N ASP A 218 -15.93 -9.54 -25.43
CA ASP A 218 -17.34 -9.75 -25.77
C ASP A 218 -18.32 -9.44 -24.61
N ASP A 219 -17.82 -9.10 -23.42
CA ASP A 219 -18.64 -8.73 -22.27
C ASP A 219 -18.96 -7.23 -22.28
N THR A 220 -20.24 -6.92 -22.47
CA THR A 220 -20.79 -5.55 -22.49
C THR A 220 -21.55 -5.21 -21.21
N SER A 221 -21.47 -6.07 -20.18
CA SER A 221 -22.09 -5.77 -18.89
C SER A 221 -21.34 -4.65 -18.16
N PRO A 222 -22.03 -3.76 -17.43
CA PRO A 222 -21.35 -2.80 -16.57
C PRO A 222 -20.56 -3.54 -15.49
N TYR A 223 -19.27 -3.21 -15.34
CA TYR A 223 -18.42 -3.77 -14.29
C TYR A 223 -18.00 -2.68 -13.34
N ASN A 224 -18.70 -2.65 -12.22
CA ASN A 224 -18.46 -1.71 -11.15
C ASN A 224 -17.76 -2.47 -10.03
N PRO A 225 -16.41 -2.53 -10.03
CA PRO A 225 -15.67 -3.15 -8.94
C PRO A 225 -16.03 -2.47 -7.63
N THR A 226 -16.09 -3.23 -6.55
CA THR A 226 -16.28 -2.66 -5.22
C THR A 226 -15.05 -1.85 -4.82
N VAL A 227 -15.25 -0.87 -3.93
CA VAL A 227 -14.13 -0.10 -3.35
C VAL A 227 -13.06 -1.02 -2.74
N ASP A 228 -13.44 -2.13 -2.12
CA ASP A 228 -12.49 -3.04 -1.48
C ASP A 228 -11.68 -3.86 -2.50
N GLU A 229 -12.27 -4.25 -3.63
CA GLU A 229 -11.53 -4.84 -4.76
C GLU A 229 -10.51 -3.85 -5.34
N MET A 230 -10.90 -2.58 -5.48
CA MET A 230 -10.00 -1.53 -5.93
C MET A 230 -8.87 -1.26 -4.92
N VAL A 231 -9.14 -1.28 -3.62
CA VAL A 231 -8.10 -1.22 -2.57
C VAL A 231 -7.16 -2.42 -2.66
N ALA A 232 -7.67 -3.61 -2.97
CA ALA A 232 -6.86 -4.80 -3.15
C ALA A 232 -5.87 -4.68 -4.32
N ALA A 233 -6.24 -4.00 -5.41
CA ALA A 233 -5.33 -3.74 -6.53
C ALA A 233 -4.06 -2.97 -6.12
N TRP A 234 -4.15 -2.10 -5.11
CA TRP A 234 -3.00 -1.39 -4.57
C TRP A 234 -2.22 -2.19 -3.52
N THR A 235 -2.92 -2.95 -2.70
CA THR A 235 -2.40 -3.48 -1.42
C THR A 235 -2.00 -4.95 -1.47
N GLN A 236 -2.52 -5.70 -2.43
CA GLN A 236 -2.22 -7.12 -2.66
C GLN A 236 -1.36 -7.29 -3.92
N PRO A 237 -0.77 -8.47 -4.16
CA PRO A 237 -0.16 -8.77 -5.45
C PRO A 237 -1.15 -8.47 -6.58
N HIS A 238 -0.74 -7.58 -7.49
CA HIS A 238 -1.65 -6.99 -8.47
C HIS A 238 -2.29 -8.06 -9.37
N PHE A 239 -3.58 -7.90 -9.73
CA PHE A 239 -4.30 -8.90 -10.53
C PHE A 239 -3.74 -9.03 -11.95
N ASN A 240 -3.30 -7.91 -12.55
CA ASN A 240 -2.64 -7.89 -13.86
C ASN A 240 -1.23 -8.52 -13.76
N PRO A 241 -0.96 -9.66 -14.44
CA PRO A 241 0.33 -10.35 -14.33
C PRO A 241 1.52 -9.54 -14.84
N TRP A 242 1.33 -8.70 -15.86
CA TRP A 242 2.41 -7.83 -16.34
C TRP A 242 2.79 -6.80 -15.28
N VAL A 243 1.81 -6.15 -14.65
CA VAL A 243 2.06 -5.22 -13.54
C VAL A 243 2.73 -5.98 -12.38
N ARG A 244 2.12 -7.07 -11.91
CA ARG A 244 2.62 -7.84 -10.76
C ARG A 244 4.04 -8.36 -10.98
N ASP A 245 4.28 -9.08 -12.08
CA ASP A 245 5.51 -9.85 -12.25
C ASP A 245 6.60 -9.03 -12.95
N THR A 246 6.24 -8.22 -13.95
CA THR A 246 7.23 -7.49 -14.78
C THR A 246 7.57 -6.12 -14.21
N LEU A 247 6.59 -5.41 -13.65
CA LEU A 247 6.83 -4.08 -13.07
C LEU A 247 7.20 -4.15 -11.60
N LEU A 248 6.40 -4.86 -10.79
CA LEU A 248 6.50 -4.81 -9.32
C LEU A 248 7.33 -5.95 -8.72
N GLY A 249 7.69 -6.97 -9.53
CA GLY A 249 8.49 -8.11 -9.09
C GLY A 249 7.81 -8.93 -7.98
N GLY A 250 6.50 -9.16 -8.11
CA GLY A 250 5.67 -9.92 -7.19
C GLY A 250 5.09 -9.12 -6.02
N LYS A 251 5.52 -7.87 -5.83
CA LYS A 251 5.03 -6.98 -4.76
C LYS A 251 3.67 -6.38 -5.10
N SER A 252 2.94 -5.93 -4.08
CA SER A 252 1.84 -4.97 -4.28
C SER A 252 2.35 -3.59 -4.70
N VAL A 253 1.45 -2.71 -5.15
CA VAL A 253 1.82 -1.33 -5.53
C VAL A 253 2.36 -0.57 -4.32
N VAL A 254 1.70 -0.73 -3.17
CA VAL A 254 2.13 -0.13 -1.89
C VAL A 254 3.52 -0.63 -1.48
N GLU A 255 3.74 -1.95 -1.50
CA GLU A 255 5.03 -2.54 -1.15
C GLU A 255 6.14 -2.11 -2.10
N TYR A 256 5.84 -1.99 -3.40
CA TYR A 256 6.80 -1.53 -4.40
C TYR A 256 7.25 -0.10 -4.13
N TYR A 257 6.32 0.84 -3.96
CA TYR A 257 6.68 2.24 -3.72
C TYR A 257 7.26 2.47 -2.34
N LYS A 258 6.85 1.69 -1.32
CA LYS A 258 7.53 1.67 -0.03
C LYS A 258 8.99 1.25 -0.21
N ALA A 259 9.25 0.14 -0.90
CA ALA A 259 10.61 -0.33 -1.15
C ALA A 259 11.45 0.66 -1.99
N LEU A 260 10.83 1.36 -2.95
CA LEU A 260 11.49 2.37 -3.77
C LEU A 260 11.82 3.63 -2.97
N SER A 261 10.85 4.14 -2.20
CA SER A 261 11.06 5.21 -1.23
C SER A 261 12.21 4.85 -0.29
N GLU A 262 12.19 3.60 0.18
CA GLU A 262 13.20 3.04 1.06
C GLU A 262 14.60 2.98 0.44
N GLN A 263 14.69 2.62 -0.83
CA GLN A 263 15.94 2.50 -1.59
C GLN A 263 16.64 3.85 -1.72
N TYR A 264 15.88 4.93 -1.99
CA TYR A 264 16.44 6.25 -2.27
C TYR A 264 16.42 7.20 -1.07
N GLY A 265 15.68 6.89 -0.01
CA GLY A 265 15.50 7.81 1.11
C GLY A 265 14.68 9.04 0.78
N LYS A 266 13.69 8.86 -0.10
CA LYS A 266 12.86 9.92 -0.65
C LYS A 266 11.42 9.47 -0.63
N LYS A 267 10.51 10.32 -0.16
CA LYS A 267 9.09 10.03 -0.30
C LYS A 267 8.66 10.12 -1.76
N VAL A 268 7.65 9.33 -2.10
CA VAL A 268 6.95 9.31 -3.37
C VAL A 268 5.86 10.39 -3.37
N ILE A 269 5.60 10.99 -4.52
CA ILE A 269 4.42 11.80 -4.79
C ILE A 269 3.75 11.20 -6.02
N PHE A 270 2.45 10.95 -5.96
CA PHE A 270 1.68 10.68 -7.18
C PHE A 270 1.47 12.01 -7.90
N THR A 271 2.32 12.31 -8.88
CA THR A 271 2.37 13.58 -9.61
C THR A 271 1.26 13.73 -10.63
N GLU A 272 0.60 12.62 -10.97
CA GLU A 272 -0.73 12.56 -11.57
C GLU A 272 -1.43 11.30 -11.10
N VAL A 273 -2.70 11.45 -10.75
CA VAL A 273 -3.63 10.33 -10.60
C VAL A 273 -5.02 10.86 -10.88
N GLY A 274 -5.76 10.15 -11.71
CA GLY A 274 -7.08 10.59 -12.13
C GLY A 274 -7.87 9.46 -12.76
N TYR A 275 -9.18 9.54 -12.59
CA TYR A 275 -10.16 8.62 -13.15
C TYR A 275 -11.22 9.47 -13.84
N ARG A 276 -11.67 9.11 -15.05
CA ARG A 276 -12.79 9.78 -15.72
C ARG A 276 -14.13 9.31 -15.14
N SER A 277 -15.17 10.11 -15.29
CA SER A 277 -16.56 9.74 -14.98
C SER A 277 -17.18 8.91 -16.12
N LEU A 278 -16.53 7.84 -16.55
CA LEU A 278 -16.96 7.00 -17.66
C LEU A 278 -16.85 5.53 -17.26
N ASP A 279 -17.85 4.75 -17.65
CA ASP A 279 -17.86 3.30 -17.44
C ASP A 279 -16.57 2.64 -17.97
N GLY A 280 -15.95 1.80 -17.14
CA GLY A 280 -14.71 1.07 -17.43
C GLY A 280 -13.42 1.83 -17.13
N THR A 281 -13.50 3.05 -16.59
CA THR A 281 -12.33 3.86 -16.24
C THR A 281 -11.39 3.16 -15.27
N THR A 282 -11.92 2.36 -14.33
CA THR A 282 -11.11 1.61 -13.36
C THR A 282 -10.24 0.53 -14.01
N THR A 283 -10.58 0.10 -15.22
CA THR A 283 -9.81 -0.90 -15.96
C THR A 283 -8.70 -0.30 -16.83
N ASP A 284 -8.85 0.98 -17.21
CA ASP A 284 -7.91 1.70 -18.08
C ASP A 284 -7.87 3.21 -17.78
N PRO A 285 -7.29 3.61 -16.63
CA PRO A 285 -7.33 5.00 -16.19
C PRO A 285 -6.41 5.94 -17.00
N GLY A 286 -5.42 5.39 -17.73
CA GLY A 286 -4.41 6.15 -18.45
C GLY A 286 -4.71 6.45 -19.92
N VAL A 287 -5.62 5.72 -20.57
CA VAL A 287 -5.83 5.86 -22.02
C VAL A 287 -6.90 6.91 -22.33
N PHE A 288 -6.45 8.10 -22.73
CA PHE A 288 -7.33 9.19 -23.20
C PHE A 288 -8.17 8.83 -24.44
N GLY A 289 -7.82 7.75 -25.16
CA GLY A 289 -8.46 7.24 -26.37
C GLY A 289 -9.35 5.99 -26.20
N GLY A 290 -9.48 5.44 -24.99
CA GLY A 290 -10.04 4.11 -24.74
C GLY A 290 -11.41 4.14 -24.05
N SER A 291 -12.22 5.17 -24.26
CA SER A 291 -13.58 5.24 -23.68
C SER A 291 -14.44 6.35 -24.29
N GLN A 292 -14.09 6.90 -25.46
CA GLN A 292 -14.79 8.08 -25.99
C GLN A 292 -16.29 7.84 -26.22
N ASP A 293 -16.71 6.58 -26.33
CA ASP A 293 -18.11 6.17 -26.49
C ASP A 293 -18.75 5.53 -25.24
N ALA A 294 -18.03 5.44 -24.10
CA ALA A 294 -18.58 4.86 -22.87
C ALA A 294 -19.63 5.81 -22.23
N PRO A 295 -20.71 5.26 -21.63
CA PRO A 295 -21.68 6.08 -20.91
C PRO A 295 -21.04 6.73 -19.67
N PRO A 296 -21.55 7.90 -19.22
CA PRO A 296 -21.14 8.46 -17.94
C PRO A 296 -21.41 7.50 -16.78
N ASP A 297 -20.39 7.24 -15.96
CA ASP A 297 -20.53 6.60 -14.66
C ASP A 297 -19.78 7.45 -13.62
N PHE A 298 -20.55 8.23 -12.86
CA PHE A 298 -20.04 9.11 -11.82
C PHE A 298 -19.63 8.34 -10.56
N GLN A 299 -20.35 7.24 -10.28
CA GLN A 299 -20.10 6.44 -9.09
C GLN A 299 -18.78 5.68 -9.22
N GLU A 300 -18.44 5.19 -10.40
CA GLU A 300 -17.16 4.52 -10.65
C GLU A 300 -15.97 5.44 -10.33
N GLN A 301 -16.02 6.71 -10.75
CA GLN A 301 -14.98 7.68 -10.41
C GLN A 301 -14.92 7.96 -8.91
N VAL A 302 -16.08 8.12 -8.26
CA VAL A 302 -16.18 8.29 -6.81
C VAL A 302 -15.55 7.11 -6.07
N ASP A 303 -15.85 5.88 -6.49
CA ASP A 303 -15.37 4.67 -5.86
C ASP A 303 -13.86 4.49 -6.07
N ALA A 304 -13.34 4.85 -7.24
CA ALA A 304 -11.90 4.86 -7.52
C ALA A 304 -11.13 5.83 -6.63
N TYR A 305 -11.63 7.06 -6.47
CA TYR A 305 -11.03 8.02 -5.52
C TYR A 305 -11.20 7.56 -4.07
N THR A 306 -12.33 6.97 -3.70
CA THR A 306 -12.54 6.41 -2.35
C THR A 306 -11.53 5.30 -2.06
N ALA A 307 -11.28 4.41 -3.01
CA ALA A 307 -10.26 3.38 -2.90
C ALA A 307 -8.86 3.97 -2.76
N LEU A 308 -8.50 4.94 -3.61
CA LEU A 308 -7.24 5.67 -3.51
C LEU A 308 -7.07 6.29 -2.12
N PHE A 309 -8.04 7.07 -1.63
CA PHE A 309 -7.96 7.69 -0.31
C PHE A 309 -7.86 6.67 0.82
N LYS A 310 -8.60 5.56 0.77
CA LYS A 310 -8.44 4.45 1.75
C LYS A 310 -7.02 3.90 1.73
N VAL A 311 -6.41 3.71 0.56
CA VAL A 311 -5.03 3.24 0.44
C VAL A 311 -4.07 4.25 1.05
N MET A 312 -4.16 5.51 0.64
CA MET A 312 -3.20 6.50 1.12
C MET A 312 -3.48 7.00 2.56
N GLU A 313 -4.66 6.80 3.13
CA GLU A 313 -4.91 6.99 4.57
C GLU A 313 -4.34 5.85 5.44
N ASN A 314 -4.42 4.61 4.96
CA ASN A 314 -3.97 3.44 5.71
C ASN A 314 -2.48 3.14 5.54
N TYR A 315 -1.91 3.54 4.40
CA TYR A 315 -0.54 3.20 4.02
C TYR A 315 0.30 4.41 3.59
N GLY A 316 -0.30 5.60 3.46
CA GLY A 316 0.43 6.84 3.16
C GLY A 316 1.09 7.46 4.39
N GLY A 317 1.85 8.54 4.18
CA GLY A 317 2.68 9.16 5.22
C GLY A 317 4.04 8.47 5.43
N GLN A 318 4.08 7.13 5.34
CA GLN A 318 5.28 6.30 5.46
C GLN A 318 6.27 6.53 4.33
N TRP A 319 5.79 6.37 3.11
CA TRP A 319 6.58 6.51 1.87
C TRP A 319 5.92 7.46 0.89
N LEU A 320 4.63 7.79 1.05
CA LEU A 320 3.89 8.70 0.18
C LEU A 320 3.72 10.07 0.85
N ALA A 321 4.24 11.11 0.20
CA ALA A 321 4.16 12.50 0.65
C ALA A 321 2.95 13.26 0.10
N GLY A 322 2.29 12.76 -0.95
CA GLY A 322 1.13 13.45 -1.50
C GLY A 322 0.67 12.92 -2.85
N SER A 323 -0.37 13.57 -3.35
CA SER A 323 -1.06 13.22 -4.59
C SER A 323 -1.55 14.48 -5.30
N PHE A 324 -1.29 14.56 -6.61
CA PHE A 324 -1.72 15.63 -7.49
C PHE A 324 -2.83 15.09 -8.39
N ILE A 325 -4.07 15.44 -8.03
CA ILE A 325 -5.24 14.90 -8.73
C ILE A 325 -5.33 15.54 -10.13
N TRP A 326 -5.46 14.69 -11.15
CA TRP A 326 -5.58 15.11 -12.54
C TRP A 326 -7.04 15.02 -13.01
N SER A 327 -7.67 16.11 -13.48
CA SER A 327 -7.27 17.52 -13.45
C SER A 327 -8.50 18.44 -13.41
N TYR A 328 -8.30 19.74 -13.17
CA TYR A 328 -9.34 20.76 -13.19
C TYR A 328 -9.07 21.77 -14.32
N TYR A 329 -9.96 21.79 -15.33
CA TYR A 329 -9.74 22.56 -16.55
C TYR A 329 -9.96 24.07 -16.38
N SER A 330 -9.21 24.86 -17.16
CA SER A 330 -9.25 26.35 -17.14
C SER A 330 -10.25 26.96 -18.14
N PHE A 331 -11.06 26.15 -18.84
CA PHE A 331 -12.03 26.57 -19.86
C PHE A 331 -13.44 26.04 -19.56
N GLU A 332 -14.46 26.55 -20.25
CA GLU A 332 -15.86 26.12 -20.06
C GLU A 332 -16.00 24.60 -20.06
N ASN A 333 -16.71 24.06 -19.07
CA ASN A 333 -16.83 22.62 -18.88
C ASN A 333 -17.62 22.00 -20.05
N PRO A 334 -16.98 21.23 -20.95
CA PRO A 334 -17.70 20.60 -22.05
C PRO A 334 -18.70 19.53 -21.56
N MET A 335 -18.67 19.15 -20.28
CA MET A 335 -19.62 18.23 -19.65
C MET A 335 -20.80 18.94 -18.98
N GLU A 336 -20.82 20.27 -18.94
CA GLU A 336 -21.98 21.04 -18.44
C GLU A 336 -23.19 20.82 -19.36
N GLU A 337 -22.96 20.69 -20.69
CA GLU A 337 -23.97 20.28 -21.68
C GLU A 337 -24.50 18.84 -21.45
N ARG A 338 -23.72 18.00 -20.76
CA ARG A 338 -24.10 16.63 -20.37
C ARG A 338 -24.71 16.56 -18.97
N GLY A 339 -24.99 17.70 -18.33
CA GLY A 339 -25.65 17.80 -17.02
C GLY A 339 -24.71 17.67 -15.82
N VAL A 340 -23.39 17.82 -16.02
CA VAL A 340 -22.39 17.66 -14.95
C VAL A 340 -22.03 19.01 -14.33
N SER A 341 -22.34 19.18 -13.05
CA SER A 341 -22.02 20.37 -12.26
C SER A 341 -20.52 20.44 -11.94
N TRP A 342 -19.95 21.66 -11.93
CA TRP A 342 -18.56 21.95 -11.56
C TRP A 342 -18.11 21.45 -10.17
N THR A 343 -19.06 21.07 -9.30
CA THR A 343 -18.81 20.75 -7.90
C THR A 343 -18.47 19.28 -7.64
N ASP A 344 -18.55 18.40 -8.64
CA ASP A 344 -18.72 16.97 -8.37
C ASP A 344 -17.44 16.11 -8.38
N TYR A 345 -16.25 16.66 -8.60
CA TYR A 345 -15.06 15.80 -8.71
C TYR A 345 -13.93 16.25 -7.80
N THR A 346 -13.46 15.28 -7.00
CA THR A 346 -12.17 15.17 -6.28
C THR A 346 -12.17 15.29 -4.75
N THR A 347 -13.17 15.89 -4.08
CA THR A 347 -13.05 16.15 -2.61
C THR A 347 -14.30 15.99 -1.75
N GLN A 348 -15.51 15.85 -2.32
CA GLN A 348 -16.76 15.84 -1.52
C GLN A 348 -16.94 14.60 -0.61
N HIS A 349 -16.05 13.61 -0.71
CA HIS A 349 -16.07 12.39 0.10
C HIS A 349 -14.78 12.17 0.89
N LYS A 350 -14.01 13.24 1.17
CA LYS A 350 -12.92 13.17 2.15
C LYS A 350 -13.51 12.65 3.47
N PRO A 351 -13.07 11.49 3.99
CA PRO A 351 -13.58 10.98 5.25
C PRO A 351 -13.30 11.98 6.38
N ALA A 352 -14.20 12.02 7.35
CA ALA A 352 -14.09 12.93 8.49
C ALA A 352 -12.91 12.53 9.38
N ASN A 353 -11.83 13.29 9.27
CA ASN A 353 -10.74 13.53 10.22
C ASN A 353 -10.51 12.47 11.32
N GLU A 354 -9.38 11.77 11.22
CA GLU A 354 -8.43 11.71 12.34
C GLU A 354 -7.20 12.52 11.92
N THR A 355 -6.76 13.45 12.77
CA THR A 355 -5.59 14.28 12.48
C THR A 355 -4.36 13.37 12.55
N ILE A 356 -3.79 13.01 11.41
CA ILE A 356 -2.63 12.13 11.38
C ILE A 356 -1.37 12.95 11.67
N THR A 357 -0.87 12.86 12.90
CA THR A 357 0.46 13.35 13.25
C THR A 357 1.52 12.43 12.62
N THR A 358 1.83 12.64 11.33
CA THR A 358 2.87 11.82 10.66
C THR A 358 4.26 12.24 11.13
N HIS A 359 4.99 11.25 11.62
CA HIS A 359 6.33 11.37 12.13
C HIS A 359 7.14 10.26 11.44
N TYR A 360 8.22 10.64 10.75
CA TYR A 360 9.01 9.76 9.88
C TYR A 360 10.50 10.07 10.05
N SER A 361 11.31 9.06 10.35
CA SER A 361 12.76 9.19 10.25
C SER A 361 13.17 8.94 8.78
N ALA A 362 13.82 9.92 8.15
CA ALA A 362 14.38 9.76 6.81
C ALA A 362 15.82 9.20 6.87
N PRO A 363 16.39 8.62 5.79
CA PRO A 363 17.77 8.11 5.81
C PRO A 363 18.86 9.15 6.00
N ALA A 364 18.51 10.43 5.89
CA ALA A 364 19.39 11.54 6.21
C ALA A 364 19.62 11.67 7.73
N HIS A 365 18.78 11.06 8.56
CA HIS A 365 19.05 10.92 9.97
C HIS A 365 20.24 9.98 10.18
N THR A 366 21.09 10.29 11.16
CA THR A 366 22.29 9.47 11.46
C THR A 366 22.11 8.62 12.72
N THR A 367 21.00 8.79 13.41
CA THR A 367 20.58 8.09 14.62
C THR A 367 19.06 7.94 14.61
N GLY A 368 18.53 6.88 15.22
CA GLY A 368 17.09 6.71 15.40
C GLY A 368 16.48 7.81 16.28
N LEU A 369 15.18 8.02 16.10
CA LEU A 369 14.38 9.07 16.73
C LEU A 369 13.61 8.54 17.94
N VAL A 370 13.19 9.46 18.80
CA VAL A 370 12.20 9.20 19.85
C VAL A 370 10.97 10.03 19.53
N TRP A 371 9.89 9.36 19.14
CA TRP A 371 8.61 9.97 18.84
C TRP A 371 7.65 9.80 20.00
N ASN A 372 7.03 10.91 20.41
CA ASN A 372 6.02 10.93 21.45
C ASN A 372 4.71 11.40 20.81
N GLY A 373 3.77 10.48 20.69
CA GLY A 373 2.38 10.73 20.36
C GLY A 373 1.64 11.43 21.50
N THR A 374 0.33 11.45 21.37
CA THR A 374 -0.59 12.30 22.10
C THR A 374 -1.52 11.47 22.99
N ALA A 375 -2.67 12.02 23.37
CA ALA A 375 -3.73 11.29 24.06
C ALA A 375 -4.89 10.92 23.11
N SER A 376 -4.71 11.14 21.81
CA SER A 376 -5.64 10.77 20.73
C SER A 376 -4.96 9.76 19.82
N ALA A 377 -5.74 9.08 18.97
CA ALA A 377 -5.19 8.14 18.00
C ALA A 377 -4.10 8.79 17.11
N ASP A 378 -2.91 8.20 17.13
CA ASP A 378 -1.74 8.62 16.38
C ASP A 378 -1.32 7.59 15.33
N LYS A 379 -0.58 8.02 14.31
CA LYS A 379 0.07 7.15 13.33
C LYS A 379 1.57 7.47 13.29
N LEU A 380 2.37 6.63 13.92
CA LEU A 380 3.82 6.85 14.11
C LEU A 380 4.62 5.88 13.24
N ASP A 381 5.61 6.39 12.50
CA ASP A 381 6.49 5.56 11.66
C ASP A 381 7.97 5.82 12.01
N GLY A 382 8.67 4.76 12.41
CA GLY A 382 10.10 4.79 12.69
C GLY A 382 10.93 4.98 11.44
N GLY A 383 10.42 4.62 10.26
CA GLY A 383 11.10 4.81 8.98
C GLY A 383 12.39 3.99 8.89
N TYR A 384 13.52 4.62 9.21
CA TYR A 384 14.85 4.00 9.20
C TYR A 384 15.55 4.15 10.55
N HIS A 385 16.53 3.28 10.82
CA HIS A 385 17.30 3.24 12.07
C HIS A 385 16.51 2.65 13.24
N ASN A 386 17.10 2.70 14.44
CA ASN A 386 16.53 2.09 15.63
C ASN A 386 15.79 3.17 16.43
N ASP A 387 14.49 3.23 16.23
CA ASP A 387 13.62 4.29 16.72
C ASP A 387 12.86 3.86 17.98
N THR A 388 12.29 4.83 18.67
CA THR A 388 11.37 4.60 19.80
C THR A 388 10.10 5.38 19.54
N LEU A 389 8.99 4.66 19.31
CA LEU A 389 7.68 5.22 19.07
C LEU A 389 6.84 5.05 20.34
N ASN A 390 6.35 6.15 20.90
CA ASN A 390 5.46 6.16 22.07
C ASN A 390 4.10 6.69 21.61
N GLY A 391 3.10 5.82 21.44
CA GLY A 391 1.74 6.18 21.02
C GLY A 391 1.06 7.11 22.03
N GLY A 392 1.10 6.73 23.31
CA GLY A 392 0.59 7.53 24.41
C GLY A 392 -0.78 7.03 24.83
N GLY A 393 -1.83 7.75 24.46
CA GLY A 393 -3.19 7.24 24.62
C GLY A 393 -3.99 7.41 23.34
N GLY A 394 -4.97 6.56 23.09
CA GLY A 394 -5.67 6.52 21.81
C GLY A 394 -5.67 5.11 21.27
N ASN A 395 -6.11 4.93 20.03
CA ASN A 395 -5.92 3.65 19.33
C ASN A 395 -4.90 3.92 18.24
N ASP A 396 -3.63 3.72 18.56
CA ASP A 396 -2.51 4.19 17.76
C ASP A 396 -2.10 3.15 16.72
N LYS A 397 -1.50 3.62 15.62
CA LYS A 397 -0.84 2.76 14.63
C LYS A 397 0.65 3.05 14.62
N LEU A 398 1.47 2.05 14.92
CA LEU A 398 2.91 2.17 15.06
C LEU A 398 3.62 1.26 14.05
N TRP A 399 4.40 1.84 13.14
CA TRP A 399 5.25 1.11 12.19
C TRP A 399 6.71 1.21 12.64
N GLY A 400 7.37 0.08 12.91
CA GLY A 400 8.81 0.06 13.21
C GLY A 400 9.62 0.56 12.03
N GLY A 401 9.48 -0.12 10.89
CA GLY A 401 10.25 0.19 9.71
C GLY A 401 11.62 -0.50 9.77
N LYS A 402 12.63 0.10 9.15
CA LYS A 402 13.95 -0.51 9.11
C LYS A 402 14.73 -0.21 10.39
N GLY A 403 14.93 -1.21 11.22
CA GLY A 403 15.94 -1.16 12.27
C GLY A 403 15.59 -2.14 13.36
N ASN A 404 16.00 -1.84 14.58
CA ASN A 404 15.51 -2.54 15.76
C ASN A 404 14.78 -1.50 16.61
N ASP A 405 13.47 -1.44 16.46
CA ASP A 405 12.64 -0.37 17.00
C ASP A 405 12.02 -0.73 18.36
N ILE A 406 11.59 0.28 19.10
CA ILE A 406 10.77 0.11 20.30
C ILE A 406 9.41 0.73 20.03
N LEU A 407 8.36 -0.08 20.04
CA LEU A 407 6.98 0.32 19.77
C LEU A 407 6.18 0.25 21.07
N ASN A 408 5.95 1.38 21.71
CA ASN A 408 5.14 1.49 22.93
C ASN A 408 3.76 2.08 22.57
N GLY A 409 2.69 1.29 22.63
CA GLY A 409 1.33 1.74 22.30
C GLY A 409 0.77 2.66 23.38
N GLY A 410 0.61 2.12 24.58
CA GLY A 410 0.25 2.92 25.76
C GLY A 410 -1.13 2.55 26.28
N THR A 411 -2.12 3.44 26.15
CA THR A 411 -3.51 3.14 26.54
C THR A 411 -4.43 3.13 25.33
N GLY A 412 -5.30 2.12 25.23
CA GLY A 412 -6.25 1.95 24.13
C GLY A 412 -5.83 0.79 23.24
N ASN A 413 -6.56 0.52 22.15
CA ASN A 413 -6.32 -0.63 21.30
C ASN A 413 -5.42 -0.25 20.12
N ASP A 414 -4.15 -0.58 20.25
CA ASP A 414 -3.09 -0.16 19.36
C ASP A 414 -2.79 -1.22 18.29
N THR A 415 -2.24 -0.78 17.18
CA THR A 415 -1.87 -1.62 16.04
C THR A 415 -0.41 -1.42 15.70
N TYR A 416 0.34 -2.51 15.72
CA TYR A 416 1.77 -2.57 15.50
C TYR A 416 2.08 -3.24 14.16
N TYR A 417 3.01 -2.66 13.42
CA TYR A 417 3.56 -3.27 12.21
C TYR A 417 5.04 -3.54 12.47
N VAL A 418 5.36 -4.82 12.64
CA VAL A 418 6.68 -5.32 13.03
C VAL A 418 7.32 -6.01 11.85
N ASP A 419 8.35 -5.39 11.27
CA ASP A 419 9.05 -5.86 10.07
C ASP A 419 10.51 -6.24 10.33
N ALA A 420 11.06 -5.99 11.53
CA ALA A 420 12.39 -6.44 11.91
C ALA A 420 12.42 -7.32 13.16
N VAL A 421 13.31 -8.31 13.15
CA VAL A 421 13.44 -9.30 14.25
C VAL A 421 13.86 -8.65 15.57
N GLY A 422 14.51 -7.48 15.51
CA GLY A 422 14.94 -6.75 16.69
C GLY A 422 13.90 -5.80 17.26
N ASP A 423 12.74 -5.65 16.62
CA ASP A 423 11.68 -4.77 17.11
C ASP A 423 11.09 -5.28 18.42
N GLN A 424 10.72 -4.33 19.28
CA GLN A 424 10.17 -4.59 20.60
C GLN A 424 8.82 -3.89 20.75
N VAL A 425 7.74 -4.66 20.65
CA VAL A 425 6.41 -4.21 21.05
C VAL A 425 6.30 -4.22 22.58
N LYS A 426 5.81 -3.13 23.16
CA LYS A 426 5.64 -2.95 24.59
C LYS A 426 4.25 -2.45 24.90
N GLU A 427 3.50 -3.35 25.53
CA GLU A 427 2.17 -3.07 26.07
C GLU A 427 2.14 -3.14 27.60
N SER A 428 1.04 -2.64 28.16
CA SER A 428 0.84 -2.61 29.61
C SER A 428 -0.51 -3.21 30.01
N SER A 429 -0.65 -3.62 31.27
CA SER A 429 -1.94 -4.08 31.82
C SER A 429 -3.04 -3.01 31.87
N THR A 430 -2.68 -1.74 31.63
CA THR A 430 -3.60 -0.61 31.50
C THR A 430 -3.86 -0.22 30.05
N GLY A 431 -3.34 -1.01 29.10
CA GLY A 431 -3.54 -0.87 27.67
C GLY A 431 -4.92 -1.33 27.21
N GLY A 432 -5.03 -1.58 25.91
CA GLY A 432 -6.22 -2.09 25.27
C GLY A 432 -6.57 -3.51 25.68
N THR A 433 -7.61 -4.03 25.04
CA THR A 433 -8.00 -5.46 25.15
C THR A 433 -8.02 -6.13 23.77
N ALA A 434 -7.53 -5.43 22.75
CA ALA A 434 -7.59 -5.86 21.35
C ALA A 434 -6.41 -5.30 20.55
N ASP A 435 -5.23 -5.32 21.17
CA ASP A 435 -3.98 -4.86 20.55
C ASP A 435 -3.52 -5.85 19.48
N ARG A 436 -3.00 -5.32 18.37
CA ARG A 436 -2.76 -6.10 17.14
C ARG A 436 -1.35 -5.96 16.65
N VAL A 437 -0.72 -7.07 16.28
CA VAL A 437 0.54 -7.08 15.54
C VAL A 437 0.29 -7.61 14.14
N TYR A 438 0.75 -6.87 13.13
CA TYR A 438 0.92 -7.32 11.76
C TYR A 438 2.40 -7.54 11.48
N THR A 439 2.77 -8.69 10.90
CA THR A 439 4.18 -9.00 10.68
C THR A 439 4.43 -9.91 9.47
N PRO A 440 5.44 -9.59 8.62
CA PRO A 440 5.89 -10.48 7.55
C PRO A 440 6.99 -11.46 8.01
N ILE A 441 7.36 -11.46 9.30
CA ILE A 441 8.44 -12.28 9.88
C ILE A 441 7.93 -13.19 11.00
N SER A 442 8.75 -14.17 11.40
CA SER A 442 8.40 -15.02 12.56
C SER A 442 8.41 -14.17 13.83
N TYR A 443 7.37 -14.31 14.65
CA TYR A 443 7.13 -13.41 15.77
C TYR A 443 6.49 -14.10 16.99
N THR A 444 6.82 -13.61 18.17
CA THR A 444 6.20 -14.00 19.44
C THR A 444 5.56 -12.77 20.06
N LEU A 445 4.27 -12.84 20.39
CA LEU A 445 3.56 -11.72 21.01
C LEU A 445 4.21 -11.30 22.33
N ALA A 446 4.39 -9.99 22.49
CA ALA A 446 4.72 -9.40 23.78
C ALA A 446 3.57 -9.63 24.77
N SER A 447 3.84 -9.51 26.07
CA SER A 447 2.76 -9.57 27.07
C SER A 447 1.73 -8.47 26.82
N TYR A 448 0.47 -8.74 27.14
CA TYR A 448 -0.66 -7.81 26.97
C TYR A 448 -1.03 -7.44 25.52
N VAL A 449 -0.55 -8.21 24.54
CA VAL A 449 -1.03 -8.09 23.14
C VAL A 449 -1.96 -9.25 22.82
N GLU A 450 -3.14 -9.00 22.24
CA GLU A 450 -4.14 -10.04 22.03
C GLU A 450 -4.11 -10.67 20.64
N GLN A 451 -3.66 -9.96 19.61
CA GLN A 451 -3.84 -10.41 18.22
C GLN A 451 -2.55 -10.39 17.41
N LEU A 452 -2.31 -11.46 16.65
CA LEU A 452 -1.17 -11.59 15.74
C LEU A 452 -1.65 -12.00 14.34
N TYR A 453 -1.30 -11.20 13.34
CA TYR A 453 -1.64 -11.40 11.94
C TYR A 453 -0.37 -11.48 11.11
N ALA A 454 -0.14 -12.62 10.48
CA ALA A 454 0.92 -12.75 9.49
C ALA A 454 0.55 -12.01 8.20
N THR A 455 1.53 -11.34 7.61
CA THR A 455 1.44 -10.73 6.28
C THR A 455 2.40 -11.41 5.31
N GLY A 456 2.31 -11.06 4.02
CA GLY A 456 3.10 -11.71 2.96
C GLY A 456 2.73 -13.18 2.75
N THR A 457 3.66 -13.96 2.19
CA THR A 457 3.43 -15.37 1.79
C THR A 457 4.51 -16.33 2.28
N SER A 458 5.44 -15.85 3.11
CA SER A 458 6.53 -16.68 3.65
C SER A 458 6.02 -17.65 4.72
N ALA A 459 6.70 -18.79 4.87
CA ALA A 459 6.48 -19.70 5.99
C ALA A 459 6.99 -19.09 7.30
N LEU A 460 6.11 -18.87 8.28
CA LEU A 460 6.44 -18.19 9.54
C LEU A 460 6.24 -19.07 10.78
N THR A 461 6.95 -18.76 11.86
CA THR A 461 6.62 -19.25 13.21
C THR A 461 5.96 -18.12 13.99
N LEU A 462 4.71 -18.33 14.38
CA LEU A 462 3.85 -17.38 15.08
C LEU A 462 3.53 -17.93 16.47
N LYS A 463 3.78 -17.15 17.51
CA LYS A 463 3.61 -17.60 18.89
C LYS A 463 2.83 -16.57 19.71
N GLY A 464 1.85 -17.04 20.46
CA GLY A 464 1.10 -16.27 21.44
C GLY A 464 1.90 -15.95 22.70
N ASN A 465 1.22 -15.34 23.67
CA ASN A 465 1.70 -15.06 25.01
C ASN A 465 0.90 -15.91 26.03
N ALA A 466 0.69 -15.41 27.25
CA ALA A 466 -0.05 -16.14 28.30
C ALA A 466 -1.54 -15.77 28.39
N SER A 467 -1.99 -14.81 27.57
CA SER A 467 -3.38 -14.35 27.48
C SER A 467 -4.13 -15.14 26.41
N ALA A 468 -5.46 -14.99 26.35
CA ALA A 468 -6.22 -15.51 25.21
C ALA A 468 -5.88 -14.72 23.94
N ASN A 469 -5.22 -15.36 22.98
CA ASN A 469 -4.78 -14.73 21.75
C ASN A 469 -5.62 -15.14 20.53
N THR A 470 -5.68 -14.26 19.53
CA THR A 470 -6.11 -14.59 18.18
C THR A 470 -4.91 -14.53 17.24
N ILE A 471 -4.54 -15.65 16.64
CA ILE A 471 -3.40 -15.74 15.73
C ILE A 471 -3.87 -16.24 14.36
N VAL A 472 -3.58 -15.45 13.33
CA VAL A 472 -3.94 -15.75 11.95
C VAL A 472 -2.68 -15.80 11.09
N GLY A 473 -2.43 -16.96 10.48
CA GLY A 473 -1.36 -17.20 9.53
C GLY A 473 -1.63 -16.60 8.15
N ASN A 474 -0.66 -16.75 7.26
CA ASN A 474 -0.69 -16.27 5.88
C ASN A 474 -0.85 -17.44 4.89
N ALA A 475 -0.45 -17.26 3.62
CA ALA A 475 -0.53 -18.31 2.61
C ALA A 475 0.69 -19.27 2.57
N GLY A 476 1.65 -19.10 3.48
CA GLY A 476 2.83 -19.94 3.59
C GLY A 476 2.66 -21.04 4.65
N ASN A 477 3.53 -22.05 4.64
CA ASN A 477 3.48 -23.16 5.61
C ASN A 477 3.88 -22.69 7.02
N ASN A 478 2.92 -22.31 7.85
CA ASN A 478 3.10 -21.65 9.13
C ASN A 478 3.19 -22.66 10.30
N LYS A 479 3.92 -22.27 11.35
CA LYS A 479 3.90 -22.93 12.65
C LYS A 479 3.27 -21.99 13.67
N ILE A 480 2.10 -22.34 14.18
CA ILE A 480 1.30 -21.47 15.04
C ILE A 480 1.16 -22.12 16.42
N TYR A 481 1.56 -21.38 17.45
CA TYR A 481 1.55 -21.85 18.84
C TYR A 481 0.78 -20.86 19.73
N GLY A 482 -0.33 -21.30 20.33
CA GLY A 482 -1.12 -20.46 21.26
C GLY A 482 -0.41 -20.24 22.61
N VAL A 483 0.30 -21.28 23.07
CA VAL A 483 1.06 -21.33 24.34
C VAL A 483 0.15 -21.52 25.54
N SER A 484 -0.35 -20.45 26.14
CA SER A 484 -1.24 -20.51 27.29
C SER A 484 -2.33 -19.49 27.09
N GLY A 485 -3.56 -19.83 27.45
CA GLY A 485 -4.70 -18.95 27.16
C GLY A 485 -5.84 -19.78 26.60
N SER A 486 -6.90 -19.14 26.15
CA SER A 486 -7.93 -19.83 25.37
C SER A 486 -7.92 -19.20 23.99
N ASP A 487 -7.10 -19.77 23.13
CA ASP A 487 -6.63 -19.14 21.92
C ASP A 487 -7.51 -19.47 20.72
N ARG A 488 -7.43 -18.63 19.69
CA ARG A 488 -8.03 -18.86 18.37
C ARG A 488 -6.92 -18.83 17.34
N LEU A 489 -6.60 -19.99 16.77
CA LEU A 489 -5.52 -20.16 15.80
C LEU A 489 -6.11 -20.50 14.44
N SER A 490 -5.68 -19.78 13.39
CA SER A 490 -6.04 -20.03 11.99
C SER A 490 -4.78 -20.14 11.15
N GLY A 491 -4.58 -21.29 10.49
CA GLY A 491 -3.43 -21.54 9.61
C GLY A 491 -3.46 -20.68 8.35
N GLY A 492 -4.56 -20.74 7.61
CA GLY A 492 -4.75 -19.97 6.40
C GLY A 492 -4.63 -20.87 5.17
N ALA A 493 -3.69 -20.58 4.29
CA ALA A 493 -3.37 -21.47 3.18
C ALA A 493 -1.94 -22.00 3.34
N GLY A 494 -1.67 -23.19 2.80
CA GLY A 494 -0.39 -23.85 2.97
C GLY A 494 -0.51 -25.03 3.93
N ASN A 495 0.60 -25.71 4.17
CA ASN A 495 0.63 -26.86 5.07
C ASN A 495 1.06 -26.38 6.46
N ASP A 496 0.10 -26.14 7.33
CA ASP A 496 0.33 -25.48 8.61
C ASP A 496 0.52 -26.48 9.75
N THR A 497 1.13 -26.04 10.85
CA THR A 497 1.22 -26.80 12.11
C THR A 497 0.69 -25.95 13.25
N LEU A 498 -0.43 -26.36 13.83
CA LEU A 498 -1.11 -25.67 14.91
C LEU A 498 -0.97 -26.45 16.22
N GLY A 499 -0.54 -25.77 17.28
CA GLY A 499 -0.61 -26.28 18.66
C GLY A 499 -1.22 -25.23 19.56
N GLY A 500 -2.40 -25.54 20.14
CA GLY A 500 -3.09 -24.63 21.07
C GLY A 500 -2.23 -24.35 22.30
N GLY A 501 -1.76 -25.43 22.95
CA GLY A 501 -1.01 -25.33 24.19
C GLY A 501 -1.95 -25.59 25.36
N THR A 502 -1.82 -24.82 26.43
CA THR A 502 -2.69 -24.96 27.60
C THR A 502 -3.89 -24.03 27.51
N GLY A 503 -5.08 -24.60 27.51
CA GLY A 503 -6.36 -23.95 27.73
C GLY A 503 -7.41 -24.46 26.76
N ARG A 504 -8.44 -23.66 26.47
CA ARG A 504 -9.51 -24.11 25.56
C ARG A 504 -9.36 -23.41 24.23
N ASP A 505 -8.59 -24.03 23.36
CA ASP A 505 -8.19 -23.42 22.11
C ASP A 505 -9.14 -23.80 20.97
N VAL A 506 -9.22 -22.95 19.96
CA VAL A 506 -9.95 -23.20 18.71
C VAL A 506 -8.95 -23.18 17.57
N LEU A 507 -8.84 -24.28 16.85
CA LEU A 507 -7.85 -24.50 15.80
C LEU A 507 -8.55 -24.70 14.45
N THR A 508 -8.20 -23.85 13.49
CA THR A 508 -8.64 -23.93 12.09
C THR A 508 -7.41 -24.09 11.20
N GLY A 509 -7.30 -25.19 10.46
CA GLY A 509 -6.17 -25.42 9.54
C GLY A 509 -6.25 -24.49 8.33
N GLY A 510 -7.39 -24.54 7.64
CA GLY A 510 -7.62 -23.83 6.39
C GLY A 510 -7.42 -24.76 5.19
N THR A 511 -6.72 -24.28 4.17
CA THR A 511 -6.45 -25.08 2.96
C THR A 511 -5.02 -25.58 2.94
N GLY A 512 -4.84 -26.88 2.70
CA GLY A 512 -3.53 -27.51 2.61
C GLY A 512 -3.53 -28.77 3.46
N ASN A 513 -2.35 -29.33 3.69
CA ASN A 513 -2.17 -30.51 4.52
C ASN A 513 -1.72 -30.06 5.92
N ASP A 514 -2.67 -29.91 6.84
CA ASP A 514 -2.41 -29.29 8.12
C ASP A 514 -2.12 -30.30 9.24
N ILE A 515 -1.40 -29.86 10.26
CA ILE A 515 -1.07 -30.66 11.45
C ILE A 515 -1.70 -30.01 12.68
N PHE A 516 -2.58 -30.74 13.36
CA PHE A 516 -3.09 -30.38 14.69
C PHE A 516 -2.32 -31.15 15.76
N ALA A 517 -1.53 -30.45 16.57
CA ALA A 517 -0.57 -31.05 17.48
C ALA A 517 -0.97 -30.90 18.96
N PHE A 518 -1.26 -32.03 19.61
CA PHE A 518 -1.52 -32.15 21.03
C PHE A 518 -0.21 -32.40 21.77
N LYS A 519 0.41 -31.31 22.26
CA LYS A 519 1.74 -31.31 22.89
C LYS A 519 1.73 -30.92 24.36
N GLU A 520 0.59 -31.06 25.04
CA GLU A 520 0.48 -30.72 26.46
C GLU A 520 -0.12 -31.88 27.27
N ARG A 521 0.11 -31.84 28.59
CA ARG A 521 -0.42 -32.85 29.53
C ARG A 521 -1.94 -32.79 29.57
N PRO A 522 -2.68 -33.86 29.22
CA PRO A 522 -4.15 -33.86 29.31
C PRO A 522 -4.67 -33.41 30.68
N GLY A 523 -5.67 -32.53 30.70
CA GLY A 523 -6.30 -32.02 31.92
C GLY A 523 -7.78 -31.70 31.73
N SER A 524 -8.56 -31.73 32.81
CA SER A 524 -10.02 -31.51 32.75
C SER A 524 -10.42 -30.07 32.41
N THR A 525 -9.49 -29.13 32.45
CA THR A 525 -9.74 -27.70 32.23
C THR A 525 -9.32 -27.22 30.85
N HIS A 526 -8.59 -28.02 30.07
CA HIS A 526 -8.05 -27.60 28.78
C HIS A 526 -8.17 -28.71 27.73
N PHE A 527 -8.72 -28.37 26.57
CA PHE A 527 -8.89 -29.24 25.41
C PHE A 527 -9.08 -28.36 24.17
N ASP A 528 -8.68 -28.87 23.02
CA ASP A 528 -8.67 -28.09 21.79
C ASP A 528 -9.86 -28.43 20.90
N LYS A 529 -10.47 -27.42 20.30
CA LYS A 529 -11.56 -27.57 19.34
C LYS A 529 -11.02 -27.38 17.92
N ILE A 530 -11.04 -28.43 17.13
CA ILE A 530 -10.61 -28.40 15.72
C ILE A 530 -11.84 -28.22 14.83
N THR A 531 -11.82 -27.21 13.97
CA THR A 531 -13.03 -26.74 13.29
C THR A 531 -13.26 -27.30 11.89
N ASP A 532 -12.21 -27.75 11.20
CA ASP A 532 -12.23 -28.01 9.75
C ASP A 532 -11.44 -29.26 9.31
N TYR A 533 -10.97 -30.08 10.25
CA TYR A 533 -10.16 -31.28 9.98
C TYR A 533 -10.64 -32.13 8.78
N SER A 534 -9.78 -32.32 7.80
CA SER A 534 -10.00 -33.16 6.62
C SER A 534 -9.07 -34.35 6.63
N LYS A 535 -9.62 -35.57 6.75
CA LYS A 535 -8.85 -36.82 6.63
C LYS A 535 -8.06 -37.00 5.32
N ALA A 536 -8.39 -36.22 4.28
CA ALA A 536 -7.73 -36.31 2.98
C ALA A 536 -6.38 -35.57 2.97
N TYR A 537 -6.22 -34.59 3.86
CA TYR A 537 -5.13 -33.64 3.84
C TYR A 537 -4.43 -33.52 5.19
N ASP A 538 -5.18 -33.59 6.29
CA ASP A 538 -4.71 -33.22 7.62
C ASP A 538 -4.26 -34.40 8.48
N SER A 539 -3.35 -34.13 9.41
CA SER A 539 -2.77 -35.09 10.35
C SER A 539 -2.93 -34.64 11.80
N ILE A 540 -3.03 -35.61 12.72
CA ILE A 540 -3.11 -35.35 14.16
C ILE A 540 -1.84 -35.85 14.83
N TYR A 541 -1.14 -34.97 15.54
CA TYR A 541 0.12 -35.31 16.23
C TYR A 541 -0.11 -35.38 17.74
N LEU A 542 0.36 -36.45 18.38
CA LEU A 542 0.20 -36.72 19.81
C LEU A 542 1.57 -36.89 20.47
N ASP A 543 1.91 -36.05 21.43
CA ASP A 543 3.22 -36.10 22.09
C ASP A 543 3.28 -37.15 23.21
N ASN A 544 4.11 -38.18 23.06
CA ASN A 544 4.19 -39.27 24.04
C ASN A 544 4.89 -38.89 25.34
N ARG A 545 5.55 -37.72 25.42
CA ARG A 545 6.08 -37.22 26.70
C ARG A 545 4.94 -36.92 27.68
N TYR A 546 3.78 -36.53 27.14
CA TYR A 546 2.58 -36.22 27.90
C TYR A 546 1.53 -37.34 27.90
N MET A 547 1.56 -38.19 26.87
CA MET A 547 0.67 -39.35 26.72
C MET A 547 1.48 -40.65 26.54
N PRO A 548 2.28 -41.08 27.54
CA PRO A 548 3.30 -42.13 27.38
C PRO A 548 2.75 -43.52 27.05
N LYS A 549 1.45 -43.75 27.29
CA LYS A 549 0.79 -45.03 26.99
C LYS A 549 0.41 -45.23 25.52
N LEU A 550 0.56 -44.19 24.68
CA LEU A 550 0.33 -44.29 23.23
C LEU A 550 1.41 -45.11 22.51
N GLY A 551 2.59 -45.29 23.12
CA GLY A 551 3.69 -46.08 22.58
C GLY A 551 4.82 -45.25 21.96
N GLY A 552 5.62 -45.89 21.12
CA GLY A 552 6.77 -45.26 20.48
C GLY A 552 6.38 -44.27 19.37
N VAL A 553 7.36 -43.44 18.96
CA VAL A 553 7.21 -42.46 17.88
C VAL A 553 6.85 -43.16 16.56
N GLY A 554 5.90 -42.59 15.83
CA GLY A 554 5.38 -43.11 14.57
C GLY A 554 3.85 -43.22 14.57
N ARG A 555 3.29 -43.88 13.56
CA ARG A 555 1.85 -44.08 13.44
C ARG A 555 1.29 -44.83 14.65
N LEU A 556 0.17 -44.36 15.21
CA LEU A 556 -0.49 -44.97 16.36
C LEU A 556 -0.84 -46.44 16.05
N SER A 557 -0.62 -47.34 17.02
CA SER A 557 -1.05 -48.73 16.89
C SER A 557 -2.57 -48.81 16.97
N SER A 558 -3.20 -49.64 16.13
CA SER A 558 -4.64 -49.90 16.20
C SER A 558 -5.09 -50.44 17.55
N SER A 559 -4.20 -51.09 18.31
CA SER A 559 -4.47 -51.56 19.68
C SER A 559 -4.61 -50.45 20.71
N LYS A 560 -4.32 -49.19 20.34
CA LYS A 560 -4.36 -48.04 21.23
C LYS A 560 -5.58 -47.16 21.02
N PHE A 561 -6.45 -47.52 20.06
CA PHE A 561 -7.55 -46.67 19.60
C PHE A 561 -8.87 -47.42 19.57
N VAL A 562 -9.91 -46.78 20.09
CA VAL A 562 -11.28 -47.31 20.03
C VAL A 562 -12.29 -46.22 19.65
N LEU A 563 -13.31 -46.62 18.89
CA LEU A 563 -14.48 -45.80 18.62
C LEU A 563 -15.55 -46.04 19.69
N GLY A 564 -16.03 -44.98 20.32
CA GLY A 564 -17.06 -45.07 21.35
C GLY A 564 -16.92 -44.00 22.42
N THR A 565 -17.60 -44.21 23.55
CA THR A 565 -17.64 -43.26 24.66
C THR A 565 -16.70 -43.62 25.80
N LYS A 566 -16.05 -44.79 25.74
CA LYS A 566 -15.11 -45.31 26.75
C LYS A 566 -14.20 -46.39 26.16
N ALA A 567 -13.09 -46.68 26.85
CA ALA A 567 -12.23 -47.82 26.60
C ALA A 567 -12.95 -49.17 26.79
N LEU A 568 -12.54 -50.20 26.05
CA LEU A 568 -13.11 -51.55 26.07
C LEU A 568 -12.16 -52.60 26.63
N ASP A 569 -10.86 -52.43 26.45
CA ASP A 569 -9.81 -53.24 27.06
C ASP A 569 -8.61 -52.40 27.46
N ALA A 570 -7.75 -52.90 28.36
CA ALA A 570 -6.63 -52.17 28.97
C ALA A 570 -5.58 -51.56 28.01
N ASN A 571 -5.70 -51.72 26.69
CA ASN A 571 -4.85 -51.09 25.70
C ASN A 571 -5.47 -49.84 25.07
N ASP A 572 -6.77 -49.60 25.22
CA ASP A 572 -7.50 -48.51 24.58
C ASP A 572 -7.20 -47.15 25.24
N HIS A 573 -6.08 -46.54 24.85
CA HIS A 573 -5.64 -45.28 25.44
C HIS A 573 -6.16 -44.03 24.71
N LEU A 574 -6.69 -44.16 23.49
CA LEU A 574 -7.27 -43.07 22.71
C LEU A 574 -8.70 -43.44 22.29
N ILE A 575 -9.67 -42.65 22.72
CA ILE A 575 -11.10 -42.92 22.54
C ILE A 575 -11.71 -41.80 21.73
N TYR A 576 -12.36 -42.12 20.60
CA TYR A 576 -13.06 -41.14 19.79
C TYR A 576 -14.57 -41.40 19.75
N ASP A 577 -15.34 -40.44 20.29
CA ASP A 577 -16.80 -40.44 20.23
C ASP A 577 -17.26 -39.65 19.00
N LYS A 578 -17.61 -40.38 17.93
CA LYS A 578 -18.11 -39.80 16.68
C LYS A 578 -19.44 -39.03 16.86
N GLY A 579 -20.24 -39.33 17.89
CA GLY A 579 -21.51 -38.64 18.13
C GLY A 579 -21.30 -37.20 18.56
N THR A 580 -20.28 -36.97 19.39
CA THR A 580 -19.93 -35.65 19.92
C THR A 580 -18.74 -34.99 19.20
N GLY A 581 -17.91 -35.78 18.52
CA GLY A 581 -16.62 -35.36 17.98
C GLY A 581 -15.51 -35.34 19.03
N ASN A 582 -15.74 -35.85 20.23
CA ASN A 582 -14.78 -35.76 21.33
C ASN A 582 -13.70 -36.84 21.23
N LEU A 583 -12.44 -36.41 21.40
CA LEU A 583 -11.26 -37.26 21.51
C LEU A 583 -10.77 -37.25 22.95
N HIS A 584 -10.66 -38.43 23.56
CA HIS A 584 -10.22 -38.60 24.93
C HIS A 584 -8.94 -39.43 25.01
N TYR A 585 -8.10 -39.10 26.00
CA TYR A 585 -7.00 -39.93 26.44
C TYR A 585 -7.39 -40.67 27.72
N ASP A 586 -7.24 -41.99 27.75
CA ASP A 586 -7.41 -42.82 28.95
C ASP A 586 -6.03 -43.31 29.44
N PRO A 587 -5.52 -42.78 30.57
CA PRO A 587 -4.21 -43.18 31.10
C PRO A 587 -4.10 -44.64 31.53
N ASP A 588 -5.20 -45.26 32.01
CA ASP A 588 -5.20 -46.67 32.41
C ASP A 588 -5.62 -47.60 31.26
N GLY A 589 -6.31 -47.02 30.27
CA GLY A 589 -6.74 -47.66 29.04
C GLY A 589 -7.88 -48.65 29.24
N SER A 590 -8.33 -48.94 30.45
CA SER A 590 -9.31 -49.98 30.79
C SER A 590 -10.74 -49.45 30.94
N GLY A 591 -10.92 -48.13 30.95
CA GLY A 591 -12.21 -47.47 31.21
C GLY A 591 -12.64 -47.53 32.67
N ALA A 592 -11.75 -47.97 33.57
CA ALA A 592 -11.98 -47.99 35.01
C ALA A 592 -11.72 -46.61 35.65
N ALA A 593 -10.67 -45.91 35.21
CA ALA A 593 -10.42 -44.51 35.54
C ALA A 593 -11.17 -43.56 34.60
N ALA A 594 -11.24 -42.29 35.02
CA ALA A 594 -11.81 -41.24 34.18
C ALA A 594 -10.89 -40.91 33.01
N GLN A 595 -11.39 -41.10 31.78
CA GLN A 595 -10.77 -40.57 30.57
C GLN A 595 -10.76 -39.03 30.57
N VAL A 596 -9.77 -38.44 29.92
CA VAL A 596 -9.58 -36.98 29.85
C VAL A 596 -9.87 -36.51 28.43
N LEU A 597 -10.76 -35.53 28.29
CA LEU A 597 -11.02 -34.88 27.00
C LEU A 597 -9.76 -34.11 26.58
N ILE A 598 -9.21 -34.42 25.40
CA ILE A 598 -8.03 -33.73 24.86
C ILE A 598 -8.37 -32.88 23.65
N GLY A 599 -9.40 -33.25 22.88
CA GLY A 599 -9.86 -32.41 21.78
C GLY A 599 -11.27 -32.72 21.31
N GLN A 600 -11.80 -31.85 20.47
CA GLN A 600 -13.13 -31.97 19.86
C GLN A 600 -13.07 -31.58 18.37
N PHE A 601 -13.54 -32.47 17.50
CA PHE A 601 -13.66 -32.26 16.06
C PHE A 601 -15.09 -31.84 15.73
N THR A 602 -15.31 -30.57 15.37
CA THR A 602 -16.66 -30.01 15.15
C THR A 602 -17.43 -30.69 14.03
N ASN A 603 -16.72 -31.07 12.97
CA ASN A 603 -17.27 -31.74 11.79
C ASN A 603 -17.49 -33.24 12.02
N LYS A 604 -17.10 -33.76 13.20
CA LYS A 604 -17.25 -35.16 13.59
C LYS A 604 -16.67 -36.11 12.55
N ALA A 605 -15.50 -35.76 12.02
CA ALA A 605 -14.78 -36.53 11.00
C ALA A 605 -14.66 -38.02 11.41
N ALA A 606 -14.65 -38.91 10.41
CA ALA A 606 -14.49 -40.34 10.65
C ALA A 606 -13.02 -40.67 10.91
N LEU A 607 -12.57 -40.52 12.16
CA LEU A 607 -11.20 -40.80 12.58
C LEU A 607 -10.96 -42.30 12.75
N VAL A 608 -9.75 -42.72 12.40
CA VAL A 608 -9.21 -44.06 12.64
C VAL A 608 -7.77 -43.93 13.15
N TYR A 609 -7.22 -45.00 13.70
CA TYR A 609 -5.87 -44.99 14.27
C TYR A 609 -4.77 -44.50 13.30
N SER A 610 -4.99 -44.60 11.98
CA SER A 610 -4.02 -44.14 10.98
C SER A 610 -3.86 -42.63 10.87
N GLU A 611 -4.84 -41.88 11.36
CA GLU A 611 -4.83 -40.42 11.32
C GLU A 611 -3.91 -39.80 12.39
N PHE A 612 -3.46 -40.63 13.35
CA PHE A 612 -2.68 -40.20 14.50
C PHE A 612 -1.21 -40.61 14.36
N THR A 613 -0.33 -39.64 14.52
CA THR A 613 1.12 -39.83 14.63
C THR A 613 1.56 -39.50 16.04
N VAL A 614 2.21 -40.45 16.70
CA VAL A 614 2.88 -40.26 17.98
C VAL A 614 4.24 -39.62 17.72
N ILE A 615 4.53 -38.51 18.40
CA ILE A 615 5.78 -37.76 18.29
C ILE A 615 6.56 -37.73 19.59
#